data_AF-A0A0C2CP33-F1
#
_entry.id   AF-A0A0C2CP33-F1
#
_cell.length_a   1.000
_cell.length_b   1.000
_cell.length_c   1.000
_cell.angle_alpha   90.00
_cell.angle_beta   90.00
_cell.angle_gamma   90.00
#
_symmetry.space_group_name_H-M   'P 1'
#
loop_
_entity.id
_entity.type
_entity.pdbx_description
1 polymer ?
#
loop_
_entity_poly.entity_id
_entity_poly.type
_entity_poly.pdbx_seq_one_letter_code
_entity_poly.pdbx_strand_id
1 'polypeptide(L)'
;MPSRDRQRLERLCRYVARPPVAQDRLETTPDGRCRYNFRHAWKNGVHAVLLAPLDLIARLCALIPPPRFHMIRYHGVLATHANRSGWRPACWPESA
;
A
#
# COMPACT_ATOMS: atom_id res chain seq x y z
N MET A 1 -8.70 -17.68 9.27
CA MET A 1 -8.19 -18.58 8.20
C MET A 1 -8.14 -19.98 8.79
N PRO A 2 -8.69 -21.02 8.13
CA PRO A 2 -8.54 -22.40 8.61
C PRO A 2 -7.05 -22.71 8.80
N SER A 3 -6.70 -23.30 9.95
CA SER A 3 -5.31 -23.47 10.42
C SER A 3 -4.43 -24.37 9.52
N ARG A 4 -5.01 -25.12 8.59
CA ARG A 4 -4.32 -26.07 7.70
C ARG A 4 -4.09 -25.58 6.27
N ASP A 5 -4.58 -24.40 5.89
CA ASP A 5 -4.40 -23.89 4.52
C ASP A 5 -3.03 -23.21 4.35
N ARG A 6 -1.99 -24.04 4.18
CA ARG A 6 -0.59 -23.60 4.03
C ARG A 6 -0.39 -22.72 2.79
N GLN A 7 -1.08 -23.01 1.70
CA GLN A 7 -0.98 -22.21 0.46
C GLN A 7 -1.52 -20.79 0.67
N ARG A 8 -2.65 -20.66 1.39
CA ARG A 8 -3.23 -19.34 1.70
C ARG A 8 -2.39 -18.56 2.70
N LEU A 9 -1.77 -19.23 3.68
CA LEU A 9 -0.79 -18.62 4.58
C LEU A 9 0.42 -18.10 3.80
N GLU A 10 0.98 -18.91 2.91
CA GLU A 10 2.14 -18.52 2.10
C GLU A 10 1.85 -17.29 1.24
N ARG A 11 0.66 -17.22 0.61
CA ARG A 11 0.23 -16.04 -0.16
C ARG A 11 0.14 -14.80 0.72
N LEU A 12 -0.39 -14.93 1.94
CA LEU A 12 -0.46 -13.82 2.90
C LEU A 12 0.93 -13.36 3.33
N CYS A 13 1.83 -14.29 3.65
CA CYS A 13 3.21 -13.96 4.02
C CYS A 13 3.93 -13.26 2.87
N ARG A 14 3.80 -13.73 1.63
CA ARG A 14 4.35 -13.05 0.44
C ARG A 14 3.77 -11.65 0.25
N TYR A 15 2.48 -11.47 0.54
CA TYR A 15 1.85 -10.15 0.47
C TYR A 15 2.40 -9.19 1.53
N VAL A 16 2.52 -9.64 2.78
CA VAL A 16 3.06 -8.83 3.90
C VAL A 16 4.54 -8.53 3.70
N ALA A 17 5.32 -9.49 3.19
CA ALA A 17 6.75 -9.33 2.94
C ALA A 17 7.06 -8.55 1.64
N ARG A 18 6.05 -8.18 0.84
CA ARG A 18 6.27 -7.46 -0.41
C ARG A 18 6.86 -6.08 -0.08
N PRO A 19 8.05 -5.73 -0.62
CA PRO A 19 8.65 -4.43 -0.34
C PRO A 19 7.76 -3.30 -0.86
N PRO A 20 7.67 -2.16 -0.14
CA PRO A 20 6.83 -1.03 -0.54
C PRO A 20 7.35 -0.30 -1.78
N VAL A 21 8.62 -0.54 -2.15
CA VAL A 21 9.28 0.04 -3.32
C VAL A 21 9.82 -1.06 -4.22
N ALA A 22 9.94 -0.76 -5.52
CA ALA A 22 10.50 -1.69 -6.50
C ALA A 22 12.01 -1.81 -6.30
N GLN A 23 12.45 -2.92 -5.71
CA GLN A 23 13.86 -3.16 -5.39
C GLN A 23 14.74 -3.22 -6.64
N ASP A 24 14.23 -3.73 -7.76
CA ASP A 24 14.95 -3.79 -9.04
C ASP A 24 15.35 -2.42 -9.60
N ARG A 25 14.80 -1.33 -9.05
CA ARG A 25 15.08 0.05 -9.47
C ARG A 25 15.90 0.83 -8.44
N LEU A 26 16.24 0.21 -7.31
CA LEU A 26 17.02 0.82 -6.24
C LEU A 26 18.45 0.28 -6.30
N GLU A 27 19.41 1.17 -6.50
CA GLU A 27 20.82 0.83 -6.58
C GLU A 27 21.64 1.70 -5.64
N THR A 28 22.71 1.13 -5.09
CA THR A 28 23.68 1.89 -4.31
C THR A 28 24.80 2.36 -5.23
N THR A 29 25.04 3.67 -5.23
CA THR A 29 26.11 4.32 -5.99
C THR A 29 27.45 4.12 -5.27
N PRO A 30 28.61 4.13 -5.96
CA PRO A 30 29.93 4.02 -5.34
C PRO A 30 30.18 5.05 -4.22
N ASP A 31 29.56 6.23 -4.32
CA ASP A 31 29.62 7.30 -3.33
C ASP A 31 28.79 7.02 -2.05
N GLY A 32 28.19 5.83 -1.92
CA GLY A 32 27.34 5.46 -0.78
C GLY A 32 25.93 6.06 -0.82
N ARG A 33 25.52 6.67 -1.94
CA ARG A 33 24.16 7.23 -2.15
C ARG A 33 23.23 6.20 -2.74
N CYS A 34 21.93 6.37 -2.53
CA CYS A 34 20.88 5.55 -3.12
C CYS A 34 20.35 6.19 -4.41
N ARG A 35 20.51 5.49 -5.54
CA ARG A 35 19.91 5.84 -6.83
C ARG A 35 18.60 5.09 -7.00
N TYR A 36 17.51 5.82 -7.17
CA TYR A 36 16.20 5.23 -7.49
C TYR A 36 15.77 5.60 -8.90
N ASN A 37 15.66 4.60 -9.77
CA ASN A 37 15.26 4.76 -11.16
C ASN A 37 13.73 4.81 -11.28
N PHE A 38 13.22 5.79 -12.00
CA PHE A 38 11.79 5.90 -12.30
C PHE A 38 11.41 4.95 -13.41
N ARG A 39 10.15 4.49 -13.37
CA ARG A 39 9.59 3.69 -14.47
C ARG A 39 9.54 4.51 -15.76
N HIS A 40 9.18 5.79 -15.66
CA HIS A 40 9.00 6.72 -16.78
C HIS A 40 9.75 8.00 -16.45
N ALA A 41 10.21 8.70 -17.49
CA ALA A 41 10.82 10.01 -17.32
C ALA A 41 9.84 10.95 -16.61
N TRP A 42 10.36 11.77 -15.71
CA TRP A 42 9.61 12.88 -15.16
C TRP A 42 9.36 13.94 -16.25
N LYS A 43 8.43 14.88 -16.02
CA LYS A 43 8.10 15.96 -16.97
C LYS A 43 9.31 16.79 -17.45
N ASN A 44 10.39 16.81 -16.68
CA ASN A 44 11.64 17.50 -16.96
C ASN A 44 12.73 16.58 -17.56
N GLY A 45 12.38 15.35 -17.96
CA GLY A 45 13.31 14.37 -18.53
C GLY A 45 14.17 13.63 -17.51
N VAL A 46 13.98 13.85 -16.20
CA VAL A 46 14.76 13.15 -15.17
C VAL A 46 14.29 11.71 -15.03
N HIS A 47 15.23 10.76 -15.07
CA HIS A 47 14.96 9.31 -15.00
C HIS A 47 15.29 8.68 -13.65
N ALA A 48 16.03 9.36 -12.79
CA ALA A 48 16.46 8.82 -11.51
C ALA A 48 16.62 9.92 -10.46
N VAL A 49 16.49 9.55 -9.19
CA VAL A 49 16.80 10.43 -8.06
C VAL A 49 17.93 9.82 -7.24
N LEU A 50 18.91 10.65 -6.89
CA LEU A 50 19.97 10.32 -5.94
C LEU A 50 19.61 10.86 -4.56
N LEU A 51 19.61 9.98 -3.57
CA LEU A 51 19.27 10.30 -2.18
C LEU A 51 20.42 9.86 -1.28
N ALA A 52 20.66 10.61 -0.19
CA ALA A 52 21.41 10.04 0.92
C ALA A 52 20.59 8.87 1.52
N PRO A 53 21.24 7.86 2.13
CA PRO A 53 20.54 6.73 2.73
C PRO A 53 19.48 7.17 3.76
N LEU A 54 19.78 8.18 4.58
CA LEU A 54 18.84 8.69 5.58
C LEU A 54 17.66 9.44 4.95
N ASP A 55 17.87 10.17 3.86
CA ASP A 55 16.80 10.86 3.14
C ASP A 55 15.82 9.87 2.51
N LEU A 56 16.34 8.74 2.01
CA LEU A 56 15.50 7.65 1.51
C LEU A 56 14.60 7.11 2.63
N ILE A 57 15.17 6.83 3.81
CA ILE A 57 14.42 6.34 4.97
C ILE A 57 13.39 7.37 5.42
N ALA A 58 13.76 8.65 5.53
CA ALA A 58 12.85 9.71 5.95
C ALA A 58 11.64 9.83 5.01
N ARG A 59 11.86 9.75 3.70
CA ARG A 59 10.78 9.76 2.69
C ARG A 59 9.89 8.52 2.77
N LEU A 60 10.45 7.35 3.06
CA LEU A 60 9.67 6.13 3.30
C LEU A 60 8.83 6.25 4.57
N CYS A 61 9.40 6.77 5.65
CA CYS A 61 8.68 7.02 6.90
C CYS A 61 7.55 8.03 6.73
N ALA A 62 7.70 9.03 5.86
CA ALA A 62 6.65 10.01 5.57
C ALA A 62 5.41 9.40 4.89
N LEU A 63 5.52 8.21 4.27
CA LEU A 63 4.38 7.49 3.70
C LEU A 63 3.56 6.74 4.77
N ILE A 64 4.11 6.58 5.97
CA ILE A 64 3.42 5.89 7.07
C ILE A 64 2.37 6.87 7.63
N PRO A 65 1.08 6.54 7.54
CA PRO A 65 0.03 7.42 8.04
C PRO A 65 0.09 7.50 9.57
N PRO A 66 -0.38 8.62 10.15
CA PRO A 66 -0.44 8.76 11.60
C PRO A 66 -1.38 7.70 12.21
N PRO A 67 -1.18 7.34 13.49
CA PRO A 67 -1.99 6.35 14.15
C PRO A 67 -3.48 6.75 14.12
N ARG A 68 -4.35 5.76 13.91
CA ARG A 68 -5.82 5.91 13.83
C ARG A 68 -6.32 6.73 12.63
N PHE A 69 -5.49 6.96 11.62
CA PHE A 69 -5.95 7.58 10.38
C PHE A 69 -6.81 6.62 9.55
N HIS A 70 -8.02 7.05 9.18
CA HIS A 70 -8.91 6.28 8.32
C HIS A 70 -8.38 6.24 6.87
N MET A 71 -7.56 5.23 6.56
CA MET A 71 -6.98 5.05 5.21
C MET A 71 -8.02 4.65 4.14
N ILE A 72 -9.10 3.98 4.55
CA ILE A 72 -10.15 3.49 3.65
C ILE A 72 -11.40 4.33 3.89
N ARG A 73 -11.84 5.04 2.84
CA ARG A 73 -13.13 5.72 2.82
C ARG A 73 -14.08 4.92 1.96
N TYR A 74 -15.14 4.39 2.57
CA TYR A 74 -16.18 3.69 1.86
C TYR A 74 -17.15 4.68 1.20
N HIS A 75 -17.59 4.35 -0.01
CA HIS A 75 -18.54 5.14 -0.79
C HIS A 75 -19.80 4.33 -1.08
N GLY A 76 -20.89 5.03 -1.43
CA GLY A 76 -22.17 4.40 -1.78
C GLY A 76 -22.77 3.63 -0.61
N VAL A 77 -23.22 2.40 -0.87
CA VAL A 77 -23.93 1.54 0.10
C VAL A 77 -23.08 1.18 1.32
N LEU A 78 -21.75 1.20 1.18
CA LEU A 78 -20.82 0.88 2.27
C LEU A 78 -20.39 2.13 3.07
N ALA A 79 -20.84 3.33 2.69
CA ALA A 79 -20.49 4.55 3.41
C ALA A 79 -21.20 4.61 4.77
N THR A 80 -20.55 5.22 5.77
CA THR A 80 -21.09 5.38 7.14
C THR A 80 -22.44 6.11 7.17
N HIS A 81 -22.70 7.00 6.19
CA HIS A 81 -23.97 7.73 6.03
C HIS A 81 -24.93 7.12 4.99
N ALA A 82 -24.67 5.91 4.51
CA ALA A 82 -25.52 5.22 3.53
C ALA A 82 -26.95 4.96 4.04
N ASN A 83 -27.20 5.07 5.34
CA ASN A 83 -28.52 4.86 5.94
C ASN A 83 -29.58 5.91 5.50
N ARG A 84 -29.18 6.99 4.82
CA ARG A 84 -30.12 7.95 4.18
C ARG A 84 -30.55 7.56 2.77
N SER A 85 -29.88 6.61 2.12
CA SER A 85 -30.21 6.19 0.76
C SER A 85 -31.23 5.05 0.73
N GLY A 86 -32.43 5.27 1.28
CA GLY A 86 -33.70 4.56 0.99
C GLY A 86 -33.78 3.03 0.89
N TRP A 87 -32.71 2.27 1.14
CA TRP A 87 -32.58 0.86 0.78
C TRP A 87 -32.18 0.01 1.98
N ARG A 88 -33.15 -0.31 2.84
CA ARG A 88 -33.29 -1.62 3.52
C ARG A 88 -34.79 -1.85 3.72
N PRO A 89 -35.36 -3.04 3.45
CA PRO A 89 -34.83 -4.36 3.85
C PRO A 89 -34.95 -5.48 2.80
N ALA A 90 -34.02 -6.45 2.76
CA ALA A 90 -34.28 -7.79 2.20
C ALA A 90 -33.14 -8.80 2.43
N CYS A 91 -31.90 -8.36 2.65
CA CYS A 91 -30.74 -9.26 2.65
C CYS A 91 -30.16 -9.50 4.04
N TRP A 92 -30.94 -10.07 4.96
CA TRP A 92 -30.39 -10.90 6.02
C TRP A 92 -31.03 -12.28 5.84
N PRO A 93 -30.28 -13.35 5.52
CA PRO A 93 -30.84 -14.68 5.60
C PRO A 93 -31.09 -14.95 7.08
N GLU A 94 -32.36 -15.08 7.42
CA GLU A 94 -32.80 -15.68 8.68
C GLU A 94 -32.22 -17.09 8.74
N SER A 95 -31.60 -17.42 9.87
CA SER A 95 -30.93 -18.70 10.10
C SER A 95 -31.85 -19.88 9.82
N ALA A 96 -31.42 -20.75 8.89
CA ALA A 96 -31.86 -22.14 8.77
C ALA A 96 -30.63 -23.03 8.55
#